data_AF-A0A2E0S6U9-F1
#
_entry.id   AF-A0A2E0S6U9-F1
#
_cell.length_a   1.000
_cell.length_b   1.000
_cell.length_c   1.000
_cell.angle_alpha   90.00
_cell.angle_beta   90.00
_cell.angle_gamma   90.00
#
_symmetry.space_group_name_H-M   'P 1'
#
loop_
_entity.id
_entity.type
_entity.pdbx_description
1 polymer ?
#
loop_
_entity_poly.entity_id
_entity_poly.type
_entity_poly.pdbx_seq_one_letter_code
_entity_poly.pdbx_strand_id
1 'polypeptide(L)' 'MKEYPPLLTKSEALELTGLQPHYLDRLRKMNLVKVYKLQGTTRRSECRYYKNDLLKHLKMDEQGNYKEYD' A
#
# COMPACT_ATOMS: atom_id res chain seq x y z
N MET A 1 -5.61 -10.71 15.75
CA MET A 1 -5.85 -9.84 14.58
C MET A 1 -4.63 -8.94 14.44
N LYS A 2 -3.89 -8.98 13.32
CA LYS A 2 -2.74 -8.09 13.11
C LYS A 2 -3.30 -6.72 12.71
N GLU A 3 -3.34 -5.79 13.65
CA GLU A 3 -3.70 -4.40 13.36
C GLU A 3 -2.56 -3.76 12.56
N TYR A 4 -2.74 -3.66 11.25
CA TYR A 4 -1.78 -2.98 10.40
C TYR A 4 -1.83 -1.47 10.67
N PRO A 5 -0.65 -0.80 10.79
CA PRO A 5 -0.61 0.64 10.97
C PRO A 5 -1.28 1.36 9.78
N PRO A 6 -1.81 2.58 9.98
CA PRO A 6 -2.42 3.35 8.89
C PRO A 6 -1.43 3.68 7.77
N LEU A 7 -0.14 3.67 8.08
CA LEU A 7 0.98 3.86 7.18
C LEU A 7 1.79 2.57 7.09
N LEU A 8 1.61 1.85 5.99
CA LEU A 8 2.26 0.60 5.69
C LEU A 8 3.63 0.80 5.06
N THR A 9 4.59 0.01 5.47
CA THR A 9 5.84 -0.19 4.73
C THR A 9 5.58 -0.87 3.38
N LYS A 10 6.53 -0.78 2.43
CA LYS A 10 6.42 -1.50 1.14
C LYS A 10 6.18 -3.00 1.38
N SER A 11 6.90 -3.61 2.33
CA SER A 11 6.75 -5.02 2.65
C SER A 11 5.38 -5.33 3.23
N GLU A 12 4.89 -4.51 4.17
CA GLU A 12 3.55 -4.71 4.75
C GLU A 12 2.44 -4.53 3.73
N ALA A 13 2.58 -3.57 2.80
CA ALA A 13 1.63 -3.39 1.72
C ALA A 13 1.60 -4.59 0.77
N LEU A 14 2.74 -5.26 0.56
CA LEU A 14 2.83 -6.50 -0.23
C LEU A 14 2.21 -7.68 0.50
N GLU A 15 2.47 -7.82 1.80
CA GLU A 15 1.84 -8.85 2.63
C GLU A 15 0.32 -8.68 2.73
N LEU A 16 -0.15 -7.43 2.86
CA LEU A 16 -1.57 -7.10 2.94
C LEU A 16 -2.31 -7.40 1.63
N THR A 17 -1.71 -7.08 0.50
CA THR A 17 -2.38 -7.17 -0.80
C THR A 17 -2.08 -8.47 -1.55
N GLY A 18 -1.07 -9.22 -1.12
CA GLY A 18 -0.53 -10.35 -1.87
C GLY A 18 0.06 -9.96 -3.24
N LEU A 19 0.22 -8.66 -3.52
CA LEU A 19 0.68 -8.18 -4.82
C LEU A 19 2.19 -8.31 -4.98
N GLN A 20 2.63 -8.22 -6.22
CA GLN A 20 4.06 -8.19 -6.52
C GLN A 20 4.68 -6.80 -6.28
N PRO A 21 5.96 -6.75 -5.86
CA PRO A 21 6.68 -5.51 -5.56
C PRO A 21 6.77 -4.54 -6.74
N HIS A 22 6.73 -5.06 -7.98
CA HIS A 22 6.74 -4.25 -9.19
C HIS A 22 5.41 -3.51 -9.41
N TYR A 23 4.30 -4.15 -9.05
CA TYR A 23 2.95 -3.59 -9.22
C TYR A 23 2.72 -2.45 -8.22
N LEU A 24 3.16 -2.65 -6.98
CA LEU A 24 3.10 -1.62 -5.95
C LEU A 24 3.97 -0.40 -6.29
N ASP A 25 5.13 -0.60 -6.92
CA ASP A 25 5.96 0.50 -7.43
C ASP A 25 5.30 1.24 -8.59
N ARG A 26 4.61 0.49 -9.48
CA ARG A 26 3.82 1.07 -10.58
C ARG A 26 2.68 1.93 -10.04
N LEU A 27 1.91 1.45 -9.06
CA LEU A 27 0.83 2.22 -8.42
C LEU A 27 1.35 3.53 -7.84
N ARG A 28 2.51 3.49 -7.16
CA ARG A 28 3.19 4.70 -6.66
C ARG A 28 3.58 5.64 -7.79
N LYS A 29 4.23 5.12 -8.85
CA LYS A 29 4.69 5.93 -9.99
C LYS A 29 3.53 6.58 -10.75
N MET A 30 2.41 5.89 -10.85
CA MET A 30 1.19 6.39 -11.48
C MET A 30 0.39 7.31 -10.55
N ASN A 31 0.85 7.55 -9.31
CA ASN A 31 0.16 8.38 -8.32
C ASN A 31 -1.27 7.90 -8.01
N LEU A 32 -1.49 6.59 -8.16
CA LEU A 32 -2.79 5.93 -7.95
C LEU A 32 -3.06 5.63 -6.48
N VAL A 33 -2.01 5.61 -5.67
CA VAL A 33 -2.06 5.38 -4.22
C VAL A 33 -1.28 6.47 -3.51
N LYS A 34 -1.86 7.02 -2.44
CA LYS A 34 -1.16 7.97 -1.59
C LYS A 34 -0.03 7.31 -0.84
N VAL A 35 1.13 7.97 -0.88
CA VAL A 35 2.31 7.61 -0.09
C VAL A 35 2.77 8.79 0.75
N TYR A 36 3.11 8.53 2.00
CA TYR A 36 3.79 9.46 2.88
C TYR A 36 5.30 9.33 2.67
N LYS A 37 5.93 10.43 2.25
CA LYS A 37 7.39 10.53 2.17
C LYS A 37 7.90 11.05 3.51
N LEU A 38 8.74 10.28 4.18
CA LEU A 38 9.42 10.76 5.38
C LEU A 38 10.35 11.92 4.98
N GLN A 39 10.16 13.09 5.59
CA GLN A 39 11.08 14.22 5.43
C GLN A 39 12.38 13.94 6.20
N GLY A 40 13.52 14.25 5.59
CA GLY A 40 14.85 14.12 6.22
C GLY A 40 15.61 12.83 5.92
N THR A 41 15.03 11.87 5.19
CA THR A 41 15.72 10.64 4.80
C THR A 41 16.34 10.78 3.39
N THR A 42 17.66 10.72 3.29
CA THR A 42 18.42 10.75 2.02
C THR A 42 18.17 9.49 1.16
N ARG A 43 17.52 8.46 1.72
CA ARG A 43 17.12 7.25 1.00
C ARG A 43 15.74 7.44 0.39
N ARG A 44 15.70 7.59 -0.95
CA ARG A 44 14.47 7.63 -1.79
C ARG A 44 13.50 6.45 -1.60
N SER A 45 13.86 5.44 -0.81
CA SER A 45 13.09 4.22 -0.59
C SER A 45 12.23 4.23 0.67
N GLU A 46 12.38 5.20 1.57
CA GLU A 46 11.56 5.29 2.79
C GLU A 46 10.27 6.07 2.52
N CYS A 47 9.35 5.42 1.80
CA CYS A 47 7.98 5.86 1.62
C CYS A 47 7.04 4.90 2.34
N ARG A 48 6.03 5.43 3.03
CA ARG A 48 4.94 4.62 3.62
C ARG A 48 3.67 4.75 2.80
N TYR A 49 2.96 3.66 2.57
CA TYR A 49 1.71 3.59 1.83
C TYR A 49 0.53 3.78 2.78
N TYR A 50 -0.45 4.58 2.41
CA TYR A 50 -1.67 4.68 3.22
C TYR A 50 -2.51 3.42 3.02
N LYS A 51 -2.75 2.65 4.10
CA LYS A 51 -3.54 1.41 4.06
C LYS A 51 -4.90 1.64 3.38
N ASN A 52 -5.62 2.66 3.83
CA ASN A 52 -6.97 2.96 3.33
C ASN A 52 -6.99 3.31 1.84
N ASP A 53 -5.99 4.06 1.37
CA ASP A 53 -5.90 4.50 -0.01
C ASP A 53 -5.52 3.33 -0.93
N LEU A 54 -4.60 2.48 -0.46
CA LEU A 54 -4.21 1.24 -1.13
C LEU A 54 -5.39 0.27 -1.29
N LEU A 55 -6.12 0.02 -0.19
CA LEU A 55 -7.31 -0.84 -0.17
C LEU A 55 -8.42 -0.28 -1.06
N LYS A 56 -8.68 1.03 -0.98
CA LYS A 56 -9.67 1.71 -1.82
C LYS A 56 -9.34 1.58 -3.30
N HIS A 57 -8.08 1.75 -3.68
CA HIS A 57 -7.65 1.64 -5.07
C HIS A 57 -7.78 0.20 -5.59
N LEU A 58 -7.41 -0.78 -4.77
CA LEU A 58 -7.48 -2.19 -5.10
C LEU A 58 -8.86 -2.81 -4.95
N LYS A 59 -9.87 -2.03 -4.50
CA LYS A 59 -11.22 -2.51 -4.15
C LYS A 59 -11.18 -3.71 -3.20
N MET A 60 -10.26 -3.67 -2.25
CA MET A 60 -10.08 -4.70 -1.25
C MET A 60 -10.82 -4.36 0.04
N ASP A 61 -11.31 -5.37 0.75
CA ASP A 61 -11.82 -5.23 2.12
C ASP A 61 -10.70 -4.87 3.11
N GLU A 62 -11.07 -4.47 4.33
CA GLU A 62 -10.13 -4.10 5.41
C GLU A 62 -9.09 -5.20 5.76
N GLN A 63 -9.34 -6.41 5.28
CA GLN A 63 -8.51 -7.60 5.42
C GLN A 63 -7.56 -7.86 4.22
N GLY A 64 -7.62 -7.07 3.14
CA GLY A 64 -6.81 -7.29 1.94
C GLY A 64 -7.38 -8.35 0.97
N ASN A 65 -8.63 -8.76 1.15
CA ASN A 65 -9.31 -9.67 0.22
C ASN A 65 -9.96 -8.87 -0.91
N TYR A 66 -9.89 -9.40 -2.13
CA TYR A 66 -10.59 -8.82 -3.28
C TYR A 66 -12.09 -8.91 -3.06
N LYS A 67 -12.82 -7.79 -3.20
CA LYS A 67 -14.27 -7.86 -3.36
C LYS A 67 -14.56 -8.41 -4.74
N GLU A 68 -14.80 -9.72 -4.83
CA GLU A 68 -15.59 -10.27 -5.94
C GLU A 68 -16.97 -9.60 -5.85
N TYR A 69 -17.25 -8.72 -6.80
CA TYR A 69 -18.61 -8.29 -7.07
C TYR A 69 -19.15 -9.25 -8.13
N ASP A 70 -20.17 -10.02 -7.74
CA ASP A 70 -21.07 -10.81 -8.59
C ASP A 70 -21.84 -9.89 -9.58
#